data_AF-M5J7D0-F1
#
_entry.id   AF-M5J7D0-F1
#
_cell.length_a   1.000
_cell.length_b   1.000
_cell.length_c   1.000
_cell.angle_alpha   90.00
_cell.angle_beta   90.00
_cell.angle_gamma   90.00
#
_symmetry.space_group_name_H-M   'P 1'
#
loop_
_entity.id
_entity.type
_entity.pdbx_description
1 polymer ?
#
loop_
_entity_poly.entity_id
_entity_poly.type
_entity_poly.pdbx_seq_one_letter_code
_entity_poly.pdbx_strand_id
1 'polypeptide(L)'
;MAANKFCPNCGHPVSEDEKFCANCGQVLQEAEPSQLAESQEVQAEPVTPEPQPVAEQPQEQEIQQYSRQSPANQSKKTNKGIVAAVIVLVVLLGGYLFGRNYYTSAKQMDRFLTELADSKGDVSPYLTSSDSSLEISKDEANAFRKMFTGDQKTIDGLKSALTANMTYGRWTWVKSGHRLLVFPAYKLQVEPVYVKLYTNHSGVKVYRDDKKLTTTTAASQVVKVGPILPGRYTFKATGTVKGKKLSSVKTEYITYGKDNQVKLNLKTATFTVQGPENSTIYINGEKVGSLDKDGKKKFTDYPLTDGGKLYLQTKFDGKTVKSKTVSIEKELDKGNNTITPDYDGLVDKEAAEELLADAFSGLKYGEDSSVADDDFIDGENNDGYNELVAFFNSIGDNLQDVKVVKVNSIAPLEKNKARISYSVKYRFNNEDSVKIQQFTYNNAEIEKEDGSYKIKAIGKTGTEPDWERTLED
;
A
#
# COMPACT_ATOMS: atom_id res chain seq x y z
N MET A 1 -51.30 1.53 -38.17
CA MET A 1 -49.94 1.45 -37.57
C MET A 1 -49.29 0.20 -38.12
N ALA A 2 -48.23 0.34 -38.90
CA ALA A 2 -47.50 -0.80 -39.43
C ALA A 2 -46.59 -1.37 -38.33
N ALA A 3 -46.62 -2.68 -38.11
CA ALA A 3 -45.72 -3.35 -37.19
C ALA A 3 -44.34 -3.46 -37.85
N ASN A 4 -43.33 -2.77 -37.32
CA ASN A 4 -41.96 -2.90 -37.83
C ASN A 4 -41.36 -4.23 -37.34
N LYS A 5 -40.99 -5.09 -38.28
CA LYS A 5 -40.11 -6.24 -38.02
C LYS A 5 -38.66 -5.78 -38.04
N PHE A 6 -37.78 -6.55 -37.40
CA PHE A 6 -36.34 -6.28 -37.38
C PHE A 6 -35.60 -7.48 -37.95
N CYS A 7 -34.55 -7.22 -38.74
CA CYS A 7 -33.71 -8.27 -39.29
C CYS A 7 -33.06 -9.08 -38.16
N PRO A 8 -33.19 -10.41 -38.13
CA PRO A 8 -32.66 -11.24 -37.04
C PRO A 8 -31.12 -11.29 -37.02
N ASN A 9 -30.46 -10.93 -38.13
CA ASN A 9 -28.99 -10.96 -38.23
C ASN A 9 -28.35 -9.62 -37.83
N CYS A 10 -28.95 -8.48 -38.17
CA CYS A 10 -28.33 -7.16 -37.93
C CYS A 10 -29.21 -6.15 -37.15
N GLY A 11 -30.46 -6.49 -36.84
CA GLY A 11 -31.36 -5.62 -36.08
C GLY A 11 -31.89 -4.39 -36.83
N HIS A 12 -31.65 -4.29 -38.15
CA HIS A 12 -32.19 -3.19 -38.95
C HIS A 12 -33.73 -3.35 -39.08
N PRO A 13 -34.54 -2.28 -38.91
CA PRO A 13 -35.96 -2.33 -39.18
C PRO A 13 -36.19 -2.65 -40.66
N VAL A 14 -37.11 -3.58 -40.91
CA VAL A 14 -37.46 -4.09 -42.24
C VAL A 14 -38.99 -4.11 -42.34
N SER A 15 -39.50 -3.86 -43.55
CA SER A 15 -40.94 -3.98 -43.81
C SER A 15 -41.35 -5.46 -43.92
N GLU A 16 -42.64 -5.77 -43.79
CA GLU A 16 -43.12 -7.16 -43.83
C GLU A 16 -42.95 -7.82 -45.21
N ASP A 17 -42.75 -7.03 -46.26
CA ASP A 17 -42.73 -7.46 -47.66
C ASP A 17 -41.30 -7.60 -48.21
N GLU A 18 -40.28 -7.28 -47.41
CA GLU A 18 -38.88 -7.33 -47.82
C GLU A 18 -38.33 -8.76 -47.78
N LYS A 19 -37.96 -9.28 -48.96
CA LYS A 19 -37.39 -10.64 -49.11
C LYS A 19 -35.94 -10.74 -48.63
N PHE A 20 -35.21 -9.63 -48.62
CA PHE A 20 -33.80 -9.54 -48.22
C PHE A 20 -33.55 -8.24 -47.46
N CYS A 21 -32.68 -8.26 -46.45
CA CYS A 21 -32.30 -7.09 -45.69
C CYS A 21 -31.34 -6.20 -46.50
N ALA A 22 -31.73 -4.95 -46.76
CA ALA A 22 -30.92 -3.99 -47.51
C ALA A 22 -29.61 -3.58 -46.81
N ASN A 23 -29.49 -3.83 -45.49
CA ASN A 23 -28.32 -3.44 -44.71
C ASN A 23 -27.23 -4.54 -44.70
N CYS A 24 -27.61 -5.80 -44.48
CA CYS A 24 -26.64 -6.90 -44.35
C CYS A 24 -26.78 -8.03 -45.37
N GLY A 25 -27.80 -8.00 -46.25
CA GLY A 25 -28.03 -9.00 -47.29
C GLY A 25 -28.71 -10.30 -46.82
N GLN A 26 -29.15 -10.38 -45.56
CA GLN A 26 -29.84 -11.55 -45.00
C GLN A 26 -31.20 -11.79 -45.70
N VAL A 27 -31.48 -13.03 -46.11
CA VAL A 27 -32.81 -13.44 -46.61
C VAL A 27 -33.82 -13.51 -45.46
N LEU A 28 -35.01 -12.92 -45.61
CA LEU A 28 -36.00 -12.75 -44.54
C LEU A 28 -37.28 -13.55 -44.75
N GLN A 29 -37.51 -14.05 -45.96
CA GLN A 29 -38.69 -14.86 -46.28
C GLN A 29 -38.26 -16.07 -47.12
N GLU A 30 -38.39 -17.24 -46.53
CA GLU A 30 -38.21 -18.55 -47.18
C GLU A 30 -39.57 -18.94 -47.77
N ALA A 31 -39.62 -19.23 -49.08
CA ALA A 31 -40.84 -19.74 -49.70
C ALA A 31 -41.01 -21.19 -49.27
N GLU A 32 -41.82 -21.43 -48.24
CA GLU A 32 -42.16 -22.77 -47.78
C GLU A 32 -43.31 -23.40 -48.58
N PRO A 33 -43.36 -24.74 -48.64
CA PRO A 33 -43.87 -25.49 -49.77
C PRO A 33 -45.36 -25.84 -49.62
N SER A 34 -46.11 -25.79 -50.72
CA SER A 34 -47.44 -26.40 -50.78
C SER A 34 -47.34 -27.94 -50.70
N GLN A 35 -47.91 -28.49 -49.64
CA GLN A 35 -48.35 -29.88 -49.59
C GLN A 35 -49.59 -30.08 -50.47
N LEU A 36 -49.61 -31.15 -51.27
CA LEU A 36 -50.83 -31.84 -51.68
C LEU A 36 -50.57 -33.34 -51.55
N ALA A 37 -51.42 -33.98 -50.76
CA ALA A 37 -51.35 -35.38 -50.43
C ALA A 37 -52.00 -36.26 -51.52
N GLU A 38 -51.33 -37.39 -51.74
CA GLU A 38 -51.90 -38.74 -51.86
C GLU A 38 -52.68 -39.12 -53.14
N SER A 39 -52.04 -39.96 -53.96
CA SER A 39 -52.70 -41.10 -54.61
C SER A 39 -51.68 -42.21 -54.85
N GLN A 40 -52.05 -43.42 -54.47
CA GLN A 40 -51.29 -44.65 -54.60
C GLN A 40 -51.28 -45.18 -56.06
N GLU A 41 -50.41 -46.17 -56.24
CA GLU A 41 -50.53 -47.33 -57.15
C GLU A 41 -49.61 -47.42 -58.41
N VAL A 42 -48.69 -48.40 -58.30
CA VAL A 42 -48.50 -49.54 -59.22
C VAL A 42 -47.37 -49.49 -60.29
N GLN A 43 -46.43 -50.41 -60.06
CA GLN A 43 -45.67 -51.30 -60.97
C GLN A 43 -44.54 -50.79 -61.89
N ALA A 44 -43.35 -51.29 -61.53
CA ALA A 44 -42.47 -52.17 -62.31
C ALA A 44 -41.73 -51.62 -63.56
N GLU A 45 -40.40 -51.73 -63.47
CA GLU A 45 -39.43 -51.71 -64.58
C GLU A 45 -39.79 -52.72 -65.70
N PRO A 46 -39.31 -52.50 -66.94
CA PRO A 46 -38.06 -53.15 -67.33
C PRO A 46 -37.12 -52.34 -68.26
N VAL A 47 -35.83 -52.47 -67.99
CA VAL A 47 -34.65 -52.64 -68.89
C VAL A 47 -34.68 -52.10 -70.35
N THR A 48 -33.79 -51.13 -70.60
CA THR A 48 -32.78 -50.97 -71.71
C THR A 48 -33.13 -51.41 -73.15
N PRO A 49 -32.95 -50.52 -74.16
CA PRO A 49 -31.72 -50.56 -74.97
C PRO A 49 -31.20 -49.20 -75.48
N GLU A 50 -29.87 -49.05 -75.53
CA GLU A 50 -29.11 -48.19 -76.46
C GLU A 50 -29.07 -48.91 -77.83
N PRO A 51 -29.14 -48.28 -79.05
CA PRO A 51 -28.10 -47.36 -79.55
C PRO A 51 -28.44 -46.35 -80.71
N GLN A 52 -27.51 -45.39 -80.94
CA GLN A 52 -27.05 -44.82 -82.25
C GLN A 52 -28.03 -43.97 -83.13
N PRO A 53 -27.60 -43.29 -84.23
CA PRO A 53 -26.26 -43.15 -84.85
C PRO A 53 -25.84 -41.70 -85.26
N VAL A 54 -24.63 -41.70 -85.82
CA VAL A 54 -23.77 -40.70 -86.45
C VAL A 54 -24.34 -40.00 -87.72
N ALA A 55 -24.00 -38.70 -87.82
CA ALA A 55 -23.65 -37.83 -88.97
C ALA A 55 -24.46 -37.79 -90.28
N GLU A 56 -24.54 -36.56 -90.83
CA GLU A 56 -24.57 -36.28 -92.27
C GLU A 56 -23.79 -34.99 -92.62
N GLN A 57 -22.79 -35.14 -93.49
CA GLN A 57 -22.30 -34.19 -94.51
C GLN A 57 -23.22 -34.33 -95.78
N PRO A 58 -23.05 -33.69 -96.98
CA PRO A 58 -21.85 -33.03 -97.56
C PRO A 58 -22.00 -31.84 -98.58
N GLN A 59 -20.82 -31.33 -98.98
CA GLN A 59 -20.38 -30.81 -100.33
C GLN A 59 -20.74 -29.36 -100.75
N GLU A 60 -19.89 -28.55 -101.43
CA GLU A 60 -18.86 -28.81 -102.47
C GLU A 60 -17.88 -27.61 -102.71
N GLN A 61 -16.60 -27.91 -103.05
CA GLN A 61 -15.56 -27.26 -103.92
C GLN A 61 -15.38 -25.72 -103.99
N GLU A 62 -14.17 -25.11 -104.06
CA GLU A 62 -13.07 -25.30 -105.03
C GLU A 62 -11.67 -24.90 -104.49
N ILE A 63 -10.66 -25.32 -105.25
CA ILE A 63 -9.21 -25.21 -105.09
C ILE A 63 -8.69 -23.99 -105.86
N GLN A 64 -7.77 -23.17 -105.31
CA GLN A 64 -6.70 -22.55 -106.11
C GLN A 64 -5.37 -22.46 -105.32
N GLN A 65 -4.29 -22.90 -105.96
CA GLN A 65 -2.92 -22.98 -105.45
C GLN A 65 -2.05 -21.78 -105.85
N TYR A 66 -0.97 -21.59 -105.07
CA TYR A 66 0.24 -20.76 -105.24
C TYR A 66 0.10 -19.25 -104.95
N SER A 67 0.95 -18.59 -104.17
CA SER A 67 2.40 -18.80 -103.94
C SER A 67 2.89 -18.25 -102.58
N ARG A 68 4.11 -18.67 -102.23
CA ARG A 68 4.86 -18.41 -100.99
C ARG A 68 5.07 -16.92 -100.67
N GLN A 69 5.05 -16.57 -99.38
CA GLN A 69 6.23 -16.06 -98.65
C GLN A 69 6.00 -16.12 -97.14
N SER A 70 6.95 -16.71 -96.41
CA SER A 70 7.04 -16.68 -94.95
C SER A 70 7.80 -15.40 -94.52
N PRO A 71 7.63 -14.91 -93.28
CA PRO A 71 8.57 -15.42 -92.27
C PRO A 71 8.01 -15.63 -90.84
N ALA A 72 8.80 -16.45 -90.14
CA ALA A 72 9.10 -16.41 -88.71
C ALA A 72 8.15 -17.10 -87.71
N ASN A 73 8.53 -18.36 -87.47
CA ASN A 73 8.32 -19.15 -86.27
C ASN A 73 8.68 -18.35 -84.99
N GLN A 74 7.73 -18.16 -84.06
CA GLN A 74 8.02 -17.72 -82.69
C GLN A 74 7.59 -18.81 -81.70
N SER A 75 8.57 -19.57 -81.23
CA SER A 75 8.40 -20.43 -80.06
C SER A 75 8.05 -19.53 -78.86
N LYS A 76 6.84 -19.66 -78.30
CA LYS A 76 6.50 -19.02 -77.04
C LYS A 76 7.25 -19.72 -75.90
N LYS A 77 8.51 -19.32 -75.66
CA LYS A 77 9.14 -19.52 -74.35
C LYS A 77 8.33 -18.70 -73.35
N THR A 78 7.55 -19.35 -72.50
CA THR A 78 6.99 -18.70 -71.31
C THR A 78 8.17 -18.16 -70.49
N ASN A 79 8.30 -16.83 -70.50
CA ASN A 79 9.39 -16.16 -69.84
C ASN A 79 9.17 -16.36 -68.33
N LYS A 80 9.98 -17.20 -67.66
CA LYS A 80 9.80 -17.54 -66.24
C LYS A 80 9.72 -16.30 -65.34
N GLY A 81 10.30 -15.17 -65.78
CA GLY A 81 10.18 -13.87 -65.13
C GLY A 81 8.76 -13.25 -65.16
N ILE A 82 7.96 -13.47 -66.21
CA ILE A 82 6.58 -12.97 -66.29
C ILE A 82 5.67 -13.77 -65.35
N VAL A 83 5.80 -15.09 -65.33
CA VAL A 83 5.04 -15.94 -64.40
C VAL A 83 5.39 -15.61 -62.95
N ALA A 84 6.68 -15.41 -62.64
CA ALA A 84 7.11 -14.96 -61.32
C ALA A 84 6.55 -13.57 -60.96
N ALA A 85 6.56 -12.60 -61.89
CA ALA A 85 6.00 -11.27 -61.66
C ALA A 85 4.49 -11.30 -61.40
N VAL A 86 3.73 -12.12 -62.13
CA VAL A 86 2.29 -12.30 -61.91
C VAL A 86 2.02 -12.95 -60.55
N ILE A 87 2.80 -13.97 -60.15
CA ILE A 87 2.67 -14.59 -58.82
C ILE A 87 2.94 -13.57 -57.71
N VAL A 88 4.02 -12.80 -57.81
CA VAL A 88 4.32 -11.73 -56.85
C VAL A 88 3.17 -10.72 -56.78
N LEU A 89 2.62 -10.32 -57.93
CA LEU A 89 1.49 -9.39 -57.99
C LEU A 89 0.21 -9.97 -57.35
N VAL A 90 -0.08 -11.26 -57.56
CA VAL A 90 -1.20 -11.95 -56.92
C VAL A 90 -1.02 -12.03 -55.41
N VAL A 91 0.20 -12.35 -54.93
CA VAL A 91 0.51 -12.36 -53.49
C VAL A 91 0.39 -10.95 -52.89
N LEU A 92 0.86 -9.92 -53.59
CA LEU A 92 0.72 -8.53 -53.15
C LEU A 92 -0.74 -8.08 -53.13
N LEU A 93 -1.56 -8.43 -54.12
CA LEU A 93 -2.99 -8.15 -54.14
C LEU A 93 -3.73 -8.88 -53.03
N GLY A 94 -3.46 -10.18 -52.85
CA GLY A 94 -4.02 -10.98 -51.76
C GLY A 94 -3.65 -10.40 -50.39
N GLY A 95 -2.37 -10.08 -50.19
CA GLY A 95 -1.87 -9.42 -49.00
C GLY A 95 -2.49 -8.03 -48.79
N TYR A 96 -2.71 -7.27 -49.85
CA TYR A 96 -3.36 -5.96 -49.80
C TYR A 96 -4.83 -6.06 -49.39
N LEU A 97 -5.60 -6.97 -50.00
CA LEU A 97 -7.01 -7.19 -49.66
C LEU A 97 -7.17 -7.69 -48.22
N PHE A 98 -6.31 -8.62 -47.79
CA PHE A 98 -6.26 -9.07 -46.40
C PHE A 98 -5.91 -7.92 -45.45
N GLY A 99 -4.84 -7.18 -45.74
CA GLY A 99 -4.39 -6.05 -44.93
C GLY A 99 -5.45 -4.96 -44.82
N ARG A 100 -6.15 -4.64 -45.92
CA ARG A 100 -7.24 -3.66 -45.93
C ARG A 100 -8.36 -4.03 -44.96
N ASN A 101 -8.68 -5.33 -44.85
CA ASN A 101 -9.67 -5.83 -43.90
C ASN A 101 -9.11 -5.94 -42.47
N TYR A 102 -7.85 -6.30 -42.30
CA TYR A 102 -7.21 -6.51 -40.98
C TYR A 102 -6.91 -5.19 -40.24
N TYR A 103 -6.54 -4.15 -40.98
CA TYR A 103 -6.17 -2.83 -40.48
C TYR A 103 -7.33 -1.81 -40.50
N THR A 104 -8.58 -2.26 -40.58
CA THR A 104 -9.72 -1.35 -40.36
C THR A 104 -9.72 -0.79 -38.94
N SER A 105 -10.35 0.38 -38.76
CA SER A 105 -10.48 1.03 -37.44
C SER A 105 -11.14 0.11 -36.42
N ALA A 106 -12.28 -0.50 -36.80
CA ALA A 106 -13.06 -1.39 -35.94
C ALA A 106 -12.23 -2.61 -35.46
N LYS A 107 -11.53 -3.31 -36.37
CA LYS A 107 -10.73 -4.48 -35.96
C LYS A 107 -9.51 -4.11 -35.11
N GLN A 108 -8.91 -2.94 -35.33
CA GLN A 108 -7.84 -2.44 -34.45
C GLN A 108 -8.37 -2.09 -33.06
N MET A 109 -9.56 -1.51 -32.96
CA MET A 109 -10.22 -1.20 -31.69
C MET A 109 -10.62 -2.47 -30.93
N ASP A 110 -11.23 -3.46 -31.60
CA ASP A 110 -11.59 -4.73 -30.96
C ASP A 110 -10.34 -5.41 -30.38
N ARG A 111 -9.23 -5.46 -31.13
CA ARG A 111 -7.96 -6.00 -30.62
C ARG A 111 -7.44 -5.21 -29.43
N PHE A 112 -7.48 -3.87 -29.49
CA PHE A 112 -7.11 -3.04 -28.34
C PHE A 112 -7.93 -3.39 -27.10
N LEU A 113 -9.26 -3.50 -27.22
CA LEU A 113 -10.15 -3.80 -26.11
C LEU A 113 -9.95 -5.24 -25.59
N THR A 114 -9.65 -6.20 -26.46
CA THR A 114 -9.26 -7.56 -26.05
C THR A 114 -7.98 -7.55 -25.22
N GLU A 115 -6.93 -6.86 -25.70
CA GLU A 115 -5.66 -6.72 -24.96
C GLU A 115 -5.84 -5.91 -23.66
N LEU A 116 -6.78 -4.96 -23.64
CA LEU A 116 -7.10 -4.17 -22.45
C LEU A 116 -7.78 -5.02 -21.37
N ALA A 117 -8.65 -5.95 -21.78
CA ALA A 117 -9.34 -6.88 -20.89
C ALA A 117 -8.43 -8.01 -20.38
N ASP A 118 -7.43 -8.41 -21.17
CA ASP A 118 -6.45 -9.40 -20.72
C ASP A 118 -5.50 -8.81 -19.66
N SER A 119 -5.45 -9.47 -18.50
CA SER A 119 -4.49 -9.18 -17.43
C SER A 119 -3.02 -9.07 -17.89
N LYS A 120 -2.65 -9.75 -18.99
CA LYS A 120 -1.30 -9.78 -19.57
C LYS A 120 -1.20 -9.12 -20.95
N GLY A 121 -2.30 -8.54 -21.45
CA GLY A 121 -2.34 -8.01 -22.81
C GLY A 121 -1.43 -6.80 -23.03
N ASP A 122 -0.88 -6.67 -24.25
CA ASP A 122 -0.01 -5.57 -24.64
C ASP A 122 -0.79 -4.49 -25.39
N VAL A 123 -1.18 -3.45 -24.65
CA VAL A 123 -1.92 -2.30 -25.22
C VAL A 123 -1.01 -1.22 -25.80
N SER A 124 0.32 -1.32 -25.63
CA SER A 124 1.27 -0.30 -26.13
C SER A 124 1.16 -0.01 -27.64
N PRO A 125 0.86 -0.98 -28.53
CA PRO A 125 0.73 -0.71 -29.96
C PRO A 125 -0.49 0.13 -30.34
N TYR A 126 -1.44 0.28 -29.41
CA TYR A 126 -2.74 0.90 -29.61
C TYR A 126 -2.92 2.22 -28.86
N LEU A 127 -1.90 2.69 -28.15
CA LEU A 127 -1.96 3.92 -27.38
C LEU A 127 -1.07 5.00 -27.99
N THR A 128 -1.54 6.25 -27.90
CA THR A 128 -0.77 7.46 -28.20
C THR A 128 -1.16 8.55 -27.20
N SER A 129 -0.34 9.59 -27.06
CA SER A 129 -0.68 10.74 -26.23
C SER A 129 -1.20 11.91 -27.06
N SER A 130 -1.99 12.79 -26.43
CA SER A 130 -2.25 14.14 -26.96
C SER A 130 -1.07 15.09 -26.72
N ASP A 131 -0.14 14.76 -25.83
CA ASP A 131 1.11 15.47 -25.59
C ASP A 131 2.25 14.77 -26.34
N SER A 132 2.84 15.46 -27.32
CA SER A 132 3.90 14.89 -28.17
C SER A 132 5.21 14.63 -27.42
N SER A 133 5.40 15.16 -26.22
CA SER A 133 6.58 14.89 -25.39
C SER A 133 6.51 13.54 -24.67
N LEU A 134 5.32 12.92 -24.59
CA LEU A 134 5.13 11.63 -23.94
C LEU A 134 5.27 10.47 -24.93
N GLU A 135 6.37 9.74 -24.85
CA GLU A 135 6.54 8.45 -25.52
C GLU A 135 5.88 7.32 -24.73
N ILE A 136 4.99 6.56 -25.39
CA ILE A 136 4.30 5.43 -24.75
C ILE A 136 5.17 4.18 -24.77
N SER A 137 5.89 3.97 -23.67
CA SER A 137 6.59 2.71 -23.42
C SER A 137 5.62 1.57 -23.04
N LYS A 138 6.10 0.32 -23.08
CA LYS A 138 5.33 -0.85 -22.60
C LYS A 138 4.91 -0.72 -21.14
N ASP A 139 5.77 -0.18 -20.27
CA ASP A 139 5.46 -0.01 -18.85
C ASP A 139 4.38 1.06 -18.63
N GLU A 140 4.44 2.14 -19.42
CA GLU A 140 3.43 3.20 -19.40
C GLU A 140 2.06 2.67 -19.84
N ALA A 141 2.03 1.92 -20.94
CA ALA A 141 0.84 1.26 -21.46
C ALA A 141 0.29 0.21 -20.47
N ASN A 142 1.16 -0.52 -19.79
CA ASN A 142 0.81 -1.49 -18.75
C ASN A 142 0.16 -0.81 -17.54
N ALA A 143 0.67 0.35 -17.11
CA ALA A 143 0.07 1.13 -16.03
C ALA A 143 -1.34 1.64 -16.38
N PHE A 144 -1.53 2.07 -17.64
CA PHE A 144 -2.87 2.39 -18.18
C PHE A 144 -3.78 1.16 -18.15
N ARG A 145 -3.36 0.00 -18.70
CA ARG A 145 -4.16 -1.24 -18.69
C ARG A 145 -4.59 -1.64 -17.28
N LYS A 146 -3.69 -1.55 -16.29
CA LYS A 146 -3.95 -1.91 -14.89
C LYS A 146 -5.11 -1.13 -14.26
N MET A 147 -5.54 0.01 -14.82
CA MET A 147 -6.72 0.72 -14.31
C MET A 147 -8.03 -0.02 -14.59
N PHE A 148 -8.08 -0.85 -15.65
CA PHE A 148 -9.26 -1.60 -16.06
C PHE A 148 -9.27 -3.06 -15.56
N THR A 149 -8.26 -3.47 -14.81
CA THR A 149 -8.15 -4.86 -14.31
C THR A 149 -9.33 -5.20 -13.39
N GLY A 150 -10.14 -6.17 -13.81
CA GLY A 150 -11.35 -6.60 -13.09
C GLY A 150 -12.57 -5.70 -13.30
N ASP A 151 -12.51 -4.73 -14.21
CA ASP A 151 -13.59 -3.78 -14.48
C ASP A 151 -14.12 -3.90 -15.92
N GLN A 152 -14.77 -5.04 -16.20
CA GLN A 152 -15.35 -5.32 -17.51
C GLN A 152 -16.41 -4.28 -17.90
N LYS A 153 -17.17 -3.77 -16.92
CA LYS A 153 -18.22 -2.77 -17.16
C LYS A 153 -17.64 -1.48 -17.74
N THR A 154 -16.50 -1.00 -17.23
CA THR A 154 -15.83 0.18 -17.79
C THR A 154 -15.28 -0.10 -19.18
N ILE A 155 -14.75 -1.30 -19.44
CA ILE A 155 -14.29 -1.70 -20.78
C ILE A 155 -15.45 -1.72 -21.79
N ASP A 156 -16.62 -2.26 -21.40
CA ASP A 156 -17.81 -2.31 -22.25
C ASP A 156 -18.37 -0.90 -22.53
N GLY A 157 -18.33 -0.01 -21.52
CA GLY A 157 -18.67 1.40 -21.68
C GLY A 157 -17.73 2.12 -22.63
N LEU A 158 -16.42 1.86 -22.52
CA LEU A 158 -15.40 2.37 -23.45
C LEU A 158 -15.66 1.86 -24.87
N LYS A 159 -15.93 0.56 -25.04
CA LYS A 159 -16.27 -0.02 -26.34
C LYS A 159 -17.45 0.68 -26.99
N SER A 160 -18.54 0.86 -26.23
CA SER A 160 -19.77 1.47 -26.70
C SER A 160 -19.54 2.91 -27.16
N ALA A 161 -18.82 3.70 -26.35
CA ALA A 161 -18.55 5.10 -26.65
C ALA A 161 -17.58 5.29 -27.83
N LEU A 162 -16.51 4.49 -27.92
CA LEU A 162 -15.58 4.56 -29.04
C LEU A 162 -16.22 4.10 -30.35
N THR A 163 -17.12 3.12 -30.31
CA THR A 163 -17.85 2.67 -31.51
C THR A 163 -18.84 3.74 -31.99
N ALA A 164 -19.54 4.41 -31.07
CA ALA A 164 -20.54 5.42 -31.42
C ALA A 164 -19.90 6.76 -31.85
N ASN A 165 -18.92 7.25 -31.09
CA ASN A 165 -18.46 8.64 -31.17
C ASN A 165 -16.95 8.78 -31.36
N MET A 166 -16.21 7.67 -31.45
CA MET A 166 -14.74 7.64 -31.43
C MET A 166 -14.11 8.30 -30.20
N THR A 167 -14.89 8.67 -29.19
CA THR A 167 -14.44 9.48 -28.06
C THR A 167 -15.06 8.98 -26.76
N TYR A 168 -14.27 8.95 -25.69
CA TYR A 168 -14.71 8.66 -24.34
C TYR A 168 -14.03 9.63 -23.36
N GLY A 169 -14.79 10.64 -22.91
CA GLY A 169 -14.25 11.69 -22.05
C GLY A 169 -13.08 12.43 -22.71
N ARG A 170 -11.88 12.26 -22.14
CA ARG A 170 -10.62 12.89 -22.58
C ARG A 170 -9.81 12.03 -23.56
N TRP A 171 -10.41 10.96 -24.09
CA TRP A 171 -9.73 10.01 -24.97
C TRP A 171 -10.44 9.93 -26.31
N THR A 172 -9.65 9.85 -27.39
CA THR A 172 -10.17 9.81 -28.77
C THR A 172 -9.46 8.74 -29.58
N TRP A 173 -10.22 7.92 -30.30
CA TRP A 173 -9.71 6.94 -31.24
C TRP A 173 -9.37 7.61 -32.57
N VAL A 174 -8.08 7.67 -32.92
CA VAL A 174 -7.56 8.48 -34.03
C VAL A 174 -6.73 7.66 -35.01
N LYS A 175 -6.68 8.09 -36.27
CA LYS A 175 -5.70 7.59 -37.25
C LYS A 175 -4.32 8.15 -36.88
N SER A 176 -3.41 7.28 -36.45
CA SER A 176 -2.07 7.60 -35.97
C SER A 176 -1.00 6.96 -36.87
N GLY A 177 -0.97 7.40 -38.14
CA GLY A 177 0.02 6.96 -39.13
C GLY A 177 -0.41 5.76 -39.97
N HIS A 178 0.58 4.97 -40.40
CA HIS A 178 0.40 3.85 -41.32
C HIS A 178 1.22 2.62 -40.89
N ARG A 179 0.72 1.43 -41.22
CA ARG A 179 1.41 0.14 -41.09
C ARG A 179 1.70 -0.40 -42.49
N LEU A 180 2.88 -1.01 -42.67
CA LEU A 180 3.33 -1.55 -43.97
C LEU A 180 3.21 -0.52 -45.10
N LEU A 181 3.51 0.75 -44.81
CA LEU A 181 3.42 1.92 -45.70
C LEU A 181 2.01 2.33 -46.17
N VAL A 182 1.08 1.39 -46.36
CA VAL A 182 -0.21 1.66 -47.03
C VAL A 182 -1.45 1.55 -46.14
N PHE A 183 -1.40 0.79 -45.05
CA PHE A 183 -2.58 0.57 -44.22
C PHE A 183 -2.68 1.59 -43.10
N PRO A 184 -3.87 2.13 -42.77
CA PRO A 184 -4.01 3.06 -41.67
C PRO A 184 -3.70 2.39 -40.32
N ALA A 185 -2.96 3.08 -39.47
CA ALA A 185 -2.78 2.70 -38.07
C ALA A 185 -3.77 3.49 -37.22
N TYR A 186 -4.51 2.84 -36.33
CA TYR A 186 -5.40 3.52 -35.39
C TYR A 186 -4.95 3.28 -33.95
N LYS A 187 -5.10 4.31 -33.11
CA LYS A 187 -4.70 4.30 -31.71
C LYS A 187 -5.68 5.13 -30.88
N LEU A 188 -5.80 4.79 -29.60
CA LEU A 188 -6.46 5.63 -28.60
C LEU A 188 -5.48 6.73 -28.18
N GLN A 189 -5.81 7.97 -28.52
CA GLN A 189 -5.13 9.17 -28.03
C GLN A 189 -5.64 9.48 -26.63
N VAL A 190 -4.73 9.52 -25.67
CA VAL A 190 -5.00 9.70 -24.25
C VAL A 190 -4.35 10.99 -23.75
N GLU A 191 -5.13 11.84 -23.09
CA GLU A 191 -4.60 13.04 -22.42
C GLU A 191 -3.73 12.64 -21.21
N PRO A 192 -2.48 13.11 -21.09
CA PRO A 192 -1.65 12.74 -19.95
C PRO A 192 -2.06 13.45 -18.67
N VAL A 193 -1.55 12.95 -17.56
CA VAL A 193 -1.70 13.47 -16.21
C VAL A 193 -0.33 13.67 -15.56
N TYR A 194 -0.34 14.36 -14.41
CA TYR A 194 0.85 14.60 -13.58
C TYR A 194 0.56 14.17 -12.15
N VAL A 195 1.61 13.78 -11.43
CA VAL A 195 1.55 13.40 -10.01
C VAL A 195 2.69 14.08 -9.24
N LYS A 196 2.42 14.51 -8.01
CA LYS A 196 3.40 15.06 -7.08
C LYS A 196 3.74 14.02 -6.03
N LEU A 197 5.02 13.66 -5.92
CA LEU A 197 5.52 12.75 -4.90
C LEU A 197 6.21 13.57 -3.80
N TYR A 198 5.84 13.30 -2.55
CA TYR A 198 6.36 13.98 -1.37
C TYR A 198 7.22 13.01 -0.57
N THR A 199 8.36 13.50 -0.08
CA THR A 199 9.23 12.80 0.86
C THR A 199 9.55 13.73 2.02
N ASN A 200 10.15 13.20 3.08
CA ASN A 200 10.54 13.93 4.29
C ASN A 200 12.06 13.98 4.54
N HIS A 201 12.88 13.48 3.61
CA HIS A 201 14.35 13.47 3.73
C HIS A 201 15.05 13.76 2.40
N SER A 202 16.26 14.32 2.48
CA SER A 202 17.20 14.37 1.36
C SER A 202 17.89 13.01 1.16
N GLY A 203 18.51 12.81 0.00
CA GLY A 203 19.18 11.55 -0.35
C GLY A 203 18.23 10.38 -0.62
N VAL A 204 16.91 10.63 -0.71
CA VAL A 204 15.90 9.61 -0.94
C VAL A 204 15.81 9.29 -2.42
N LYS A 205 16.04 8.03 -2.79
CA LYS A 205 15.86 7.54 -4.15
C LYS A 205 14.37 7.28 -4.38
N VAL A 206 13.79 7.94 -5.38
CA VAL A 206 12.37 7.84 -5.71
C VAL A 206 12.23 7.06 -7.02
N TYR A 207 11.24 6.17 -7.07
CA TYR A 207 11.01 5.23 -8.16
C TYR A 207 9.53 5.22 -8.57
N ARG A 208 9.27 4.89 -9.83
CA ARG A 208 7.95 4.55 -10.38
C ARG A 208 8.09 3.24 -11.15
N ASP A 209 7.32 2.23 -10.77
CA ASP A 209 7.35 0.88 -11.34
C ASP A 209 8.79 0.37 -11.51
N ASP A 210 9.54 0.42 -10.40
CA ASP A 210 10.96 0.04 -10.27
C ASP A 210 11.98 0.86 -11.08
N LYS A 211 11.55 1.77 -11.95
CA LYS A 211 12.44 2.73 -12.60
C LYS A 211 12.75 3.89 -11.66
N LYS A 212 14.05 4.14 -11.45
CA LYS A 212 14.51 5.28 -10.65
C LYS A 212 14.17 6.57 -11.37
N LEU A 213 13.44 7.46 -10.72
CA LEU A 213 13.11 8.79 -11.22
C LEU A 213 14.20 9.80 -10.84
N THR A 214 14.53 9.87 -9.55
CA THR A 214 15.47 10.88 -9.04
C THR A 214 16.03 10.49 -7.67
N THR A 215 16.89 11.35 -7.12
CA THR A 215 17.32 11.33 -5.72
C THR A 215 17.10 12.73 -5.15
N THR A 216 16.39 12.81 -4.02
CA THR A 216 16.06 14.11 -3.43
C THR A 216 17.31 14.80 -2.90
N THR A 217 17.35 16.13 -2.99
CA THR A 217 18.43 16.97 -2.45
C THR A 217 18.00 17.71 -1.19
N ALA A 218 16.69 17.87 -0.96
CA ALA A 218 16.13 18.52 0.23
C ALA A 218 15.03 17.66 0.87
N ALA A 219 14.82 17.82 2.18
CA ALA A 219 13.87 17.05 2.97
C ALA A 219 12.42 17.22 2.50
N SER A 220 12.01 18.42 2.13
CA SER A 220 10.66 18.76 1.68
C SER A 220 10.52 18.83 0.15
N GLN A 221 11.46 18.25 -0.60
CA GLN A 221 11.42 18.30 -2.06
C GLN A 221 10.17 17.59 -2.60
N VAL A 222 9.46 18.28 -3.49
CA VAL A 222 8.34 17.71 -4.26
C VAL A 222 8.85 17.25 -5.62
N VAL A 223 8.74 15.95 -5.89
CA VAL A 223 9.09 15.37 -7.19
C VAL A 223 7.85 15.41 -8.07
N LYS A 224 7.88 16.25 -9.12
CA LYS A 224 6.83 16.27 -10.15
C LYS A 224 7.11 15.17 -11.17
N VAL A 225 6.13 14.32 -11.42
CA VAL A 225 6.22 13.23 -12.39
C VAL A 225 5.13 13.40 -13.43
N GLY A 226 5.53 13.40 -14.68
CA GLY A 226 4.65 13.57 -15.84
C GLY A 226 5.38 14.27 -16.98
N PRO A 227 4.78 14.32 -18.18
CA PRO A 227 3.48 13.72 -18.52
C PRO A 227 3.50 12.19 -18.43
N ILE A 228 2.41 11.59 -17.95
CA ILE A 228 2.17 10.13 -17.89
C ILE A 228 0.72 9.82 -18.25
N LEU A 229 0.41 8.60 -18.68
CA LEU A 229 -0.96 8.17 -18.88
C LEU A 229 -1.70 8.03 -17.53
N PRO A 230 -3.02 8.27 -17.47
CA PRO A 230 -3.81 7.85 -16.32
C PRO A 230 -3.68 6.33 -16.13
N GLY A 231 -3.60 5.87 -14.89
CA GLY A 231 -3.23 4.48 -14.64
C GLY A 231 -2.97 4.16 -13.19
N ARG A 232 -2.67 2.89 -12.91
CA ARG A 232 -2.27 2.40 -11.59
C ARG A 232 -0.76 2.24 -11.55
N TYR A 233 -0.10 3.00 -10.69
CA TYR A 233 1.35 3.09 -10.58
C TYR A 233 1.82 2.67 -9.19
N THR A 234 2.96 1.99 -9.10
CA THR A 234 3.64 1.76 -7.83
C THR A 234 4.78 2.75 -7.68
N PHE A 235 4.69 3.61 -6.66
CA PHE A 235 5.74 4.53 -6.28
C PHE A 235 6.50 4.01 -5.07
N LYS A 236 7.82 4.14 -5.12
CA LYS A 236 8.71 3.68 -4.05
C LYS A 236 9.72 4.76 -3.70
N ALA A 237 9.94 4.98 -2.42
CA ALA A 237 10.99 5.84 -1.90
C ALA A 237 11.88 5.01 -0.98
N THR A 238 13.19 5.08 -1.19
CA THR A 238 14.18 4.39 -0.34
C THR A 238 15.26 5.37 0.10
N GLY A 239 15.63 5.35 1.38
CA GLY A 239 16.69 6.20 1.90
C GLY A 239 17.36 5.58 3.12
N THR A 240 18.40 6.25 3.62
CA THR A 240 19.08 5.86 4.86
C THR A 240 18.97 7.02 5.85
N VAL A 241 18.40 6.76 7.03
CA VAL A 241 18.28 7.74 8.11
C VAL A 241 19.03 7.20 9.31
N LYS A 242 19.99 7.97 9.83
CA LYS A 242 20.85 7.57 10.97
C LYS A 242 21.45 6.15 10.83
N GLY A 243 21.93 5.81 9.63
CA GLY A 243 22.54 4.51 9.32
C GLY A 243 21.55 3.37 9.03
N LYS A 244 20.24 3.55 9.25
CA LYS A 244 19.23 2.51 8.95
C LYS A 244 18.55 2.76 7.61
N LYS A 245 18.42 1.69 6.81
CA LYS A 245 17.70 1.72 5.52
C LYS A 245 16.20 1.70 5.77
N LEU A 246 15.49 2.62 5.12
CA LEU A 246 14.03 2.72 5.17
C LEU A 246 13.46 2.69 3.75
N SER A 247 12.23 2.19 3.63
CA SER A 247 11.48 2.15 2.38
C SER A 247 10.02 2.53 2.62
N SER A 248 9.43 3.25 1.67
CA SER A 248 8.01 3.58 1.60
C SER A 248 7.52 3.19 0.21
N VAL A 249 6.47 2.36 0.14
CA VAL A 249 5.91 1.87 -1.12
C VAL A 249 4.42 2.15 -1.11
N LYS A 250 3.91 2.77 -2.17
CA LYS A 250 2.48 3.03 -2.37
C LYS A 250 2.06 2.71 -3.79
N THR A 251 0.92 2.07 -3.94
CA THR A 251 0.28 1.86 -5.23
C THR A 251 -0.94 2.75 -5.30
N GLU A 252 -0.95 3.65 -6.27
CA GLU A 252 -1.96 4.70 -6.38
C GLU A 252 -2.57 4.72 -7.78
N TYR A 253 -3.86 5.05 -7.84
CA TYR A 253 -4.55 5.33 -9.08
C TYR A 253 -4.44 6.83 -9.40
N ILE A 254 -3.75 7.14 -10.50
CA ILE A 254 -3.48 8.49 -10.97
C ILE A 254 -4.43 8.77 -12.13
N THR A 255 -5.26 9.81 -12.02
CA THR A 255 -6.32 10.10 -12.98
C THR A 255 -6.67 11.60 -13.01
N TYR A 256 -7.60 11.99 -13.88
CA TYR A 256 -8.04 13.38 -14.04
C TYR A 256 -8.90 13.84 -12.85
N GLY A 257 -8.94 15.17 -12.63
CA GLY A 257 -9.84 15.78 -11.64
C GLY A 257 -9.49 15.49 -10.18
N LYS A 258 -8.48 14.65 -9.91
CA LYS A 258 -7.94 14.37 -8.57
C LYS A 258 -6.68 15.18 -8.34
N ASP A 259 -6.49 15.62 -7.09
CA ASP A 259 -5.19 16.09 -6.63
C ASP A 259 -4.25 14.88 -6.49
N ASN A 260 -3.54 14.56 -7.57
CA ASN A 260 -2.63 13.41 -7.64
C ASN A 260 -1.37 13.69 -6.78
N GLN A 261 -1.50 13.47 -5.48
CA GLN A 261 -0.40 13.61 -4.50
C GLN A 261 -0.16 12.28 -3.79
N VAL A 262 1.12 11.87 -3.74
CA VAL A 262 1.53 10.63 -3.07
C VAL A 262 2.59 10.95 -2.01
N LYS A 263 2.27 10.70 -0.75
CA LYS A 263 3.22 10.84 0.37
C LYS A 263 4.02 9.56 0.55
N LEU A 264 5.30 9.60 0.23
CA LEU A 264 6.27 8.50 0.32
C LEU A 264 7.27 8.73 1.46
N ASN A 265 6.82 9.35 2.55
CA ASN A 265 7.66 9.63 3.70
C ASN A 265 8.28 8.35 4.25
N LEU A 266 9.57 8.41 4.58
CA LEU A 266 10.25 7.36 5.34
C LEU A 266 9.80 7.45 6.79
N LYS A 267 9.52 6.30 7.40
CA LYS A 267 8.95 6.24 8.75
C LYS A 267 10.00 6.57 9.81
N THR A 268 9.92 7.78 10.34
CA THR A 268 10.76 8.24 11.45
C THR A 268 9.89 8.81 12.56
N ALA A 269 10.42 8.87 13.78
CA ALA A 269 9.71 9.41 14.92
C ALA A 269 10.60 10.23 15.85
N THR A 270 9.98 11.17 16.55
CA THR A 270 10.60 11.94 17.63
C THR A 270 9.88 11.61 18.92
N PHE A 271 10.62 11.15 19.93
CA PHE A 271 10.06 10.70 21.22
C PHE A 271 11.12 10.82 22.31
N THR A 272 10.69 10.83 23.57
CA THR A 272 11.55 10.74 24.74
C THR A 272 11.37 9.39 25.38
N VAL A 273 12.47 8.72 25.73
CA VAL A 273 12.44 7.53 26.59
C VAL A 273 12.74 7.99 28.01
N GLN A 274 11.98 7.48 28.97
CA GLN A 274 12.18 7.73 30.40
C GLN A 274 12.28 6.41 31.17
N GLY A 275 13.07 6.39 32.23
CA GLY A 275 13.28 5.24 33.10
C GLY A 275 14.39 5.52 34.13
N PRO A 276 14.93 4.49 34.80
CA PRO A 276 16.03 4.68 35.75
C PRO A 276 17.27 5.30 35.09
N GLU A 277 18.02 6.12 35.83
CA GLU A 277 19.25 6.73 35.31
C GLU A 277 20.25 5.69 34.77
N ASN A 278 21.06 6.08 33.79
CA ASN A 278 22.08 5.23 33.17
C ASN A 278 21.58 3.92 32.52
N SER A 279 20.26 3.68 32.45
CA SER A 279 19.69 2.50 31.79
C SER A 279 20.09 2.48 30.32
N THR A 280 20.49 1.30 29.83
CA THR A 280 20.79 1.09 28.42
C THR A 280 19.50 0.91 27.63
N ILE A 281 19.37 1.65 26.55
CA ILE A 281 18.17 1.68 25.70
C ILE A 281 18.39 0.75 24.52
N TYR A 282 17.40 -0.10 24.28
CA TYR A 282 17.36 -1.00 23.14
C TYR A 282 16.12 -0.74 22.30
N ILE A 283 16.29 -0.63 20.98
CA ILE A 283 15.18 -0.53 20.02
C ILE A 283 15.39 -1.60 18.95
N ASN A 284 14.40 -2.48 18.78
CA ASN A 284 14.47 -3.65 17.89
C ASN A 284 15.67 -4.56 18.21
N GLY A 285 16.05 -4.66 19.49
CA GLY A 285 17.17 -5.48 19.95
C GLY A 285 18.55 -4.84 19.80
N GLU A 286 18.66 -3.69 19.14
CA GLU A 286 19.94 -2.96 19.00
C GLU A 286 20.12 -1.97 20.14
N LYS A 287 21.32 -1.91 20.72
CA LYS A 287 21.70 -0.88 21.69
C LYS A 287 21.80 0.48 21.00
N VAL A 288 20.97 1.44 21.41
CA VAL A 288 20.89 2.78 20.78
C VAL A 288 21.37 3.92 21.69
N GLY A 289 21.78 3.60 22.91
CA GLY A 289 22.40 4.52 23.86
C GLY A 289 22.01 4.21 25.30
N SER A 290 22.18 5.20 26.17
CA SER A 290 21.74 5.13 27.58
C SER A 290 20.97 6.38 27.96
N LEU A 291 20.14 6.28 28.99
CA LEU A 291 19.48 7.41 29.65
C LEU A 291 20.51 8.28 30.39
N ASP A 292 20.23 9.58 30.49
CA ASP A 292 21.03 10.53 31.26
C ASP A 292 20.80 10.40 32.78
N LYS A 293 21.35 11.34 33.57
CA LYS A 293 21.20 11.41 35.03
C LYS A 293 19.77 11.72 35.47
N ASP A 294 18.97 12.34 34.60
CA ASP A 294 17.56 12.61 34.86
C ASP A 294 16.67 11.43 34.41
N GLY A 295 17.29 10.32 33.99
CA GLY A 295 16.59 9.13 33.53
C GLY A 295 15.89 9.34 32.19
N LYS A 296 16.39 10.23 31.33
CA LYS A 296 15.74 10.59 30.07
C LYS A 296 16.68 10.47 28.87
N LYS A 297 16.10 10.29 27.69
CA LYS A 297 16.79 10.45 26.41
C LYS A 297 15.81 10.81 25.31
N LYS A 298 16.05 11.94 24.65
CA LYS A 298 15.29 12.36 23.47
C LYS A 298 15.88 11.76 22.20
N PHE A 299 15.02 11.11 21.42
CA PHE A 299 15.29 10.68 20.06
C PHE A 299 14.58 11.65 19.11
N THR A 300 15.32 12.23 18.18
CA THR A 300 14.79 13.04 17.09
C THR A 300 14.89 12.26 15.80
N ASP A 301 13.86 12.31 14.95
CA ASP A 301 13.90 11.74 13.61
C ASP A 301 14.50 10.31 13.55
N TYR A 302 14.12 9.48 14.51
CA TYR A 302 14.68 8.15 14.68
C TYR A 302 13.98 7.17 13.72
N PRO A 303 14.73 6.37 12.94
CA PRO A 303 14.17 5.44 11.98
C PRO A 303 13.36 4.33 12.67
N LEU A 304 12.07 4.23 12.33
CA LEU A 304 11.19 3.18 12.85
C LEU A 304 11.03 2.05 11.83
N THR A 305 11.54 0.87 12.18
CA THR A 305 11.21 -0.40 11.53
C THR A 305 10.42 -1.28 12.50
N ASP A 306 9.51 -2.10 11.99
CA ASP A 306 8.75 -3.10 12.78
C ASP A 306 8.05 -2.54 14.04
N GLY A 307 7.53 -1.31 13.96
CA GLY A 307 6.82 -0.64 15.05
C GLY A 307 7.70 -0.15 16.22
N GLY A 308 9.03 -0.29 16.13
CA GLY A 308 9.99 0.18 17.12
C GLY A 308 9.81 -0.46 18.49
N LYS A 309 10.26 -1.70 18.67
CA LYS A 309 10.21 -2.43 19.95
C LYS A 309 11.25 -1.90 20.92
N LEU A 310 10.83 -1.06 21.84
CA LEU A 310 11.65 -0.40 22.85
C LEU A 310 11.67 -1.21 24.15
N TYR A 311 12.85 -1.37 24.75
CA TYR A 311 13.00 -1.78 26.15
C TYR A 311 14.26 -1.18 26.77
N LEU A 312 14.34 -1.19 28.09
CA LEU A 312 15.48 -0.75 28.89
C LEU A 312 16.16 -1.96 29.54
N GLN A 313 17.47 -1.85 29.72
CA GLN A 313 18.25 -2.70 30.63
C GLN A 313 19.00 -1.84 31.63
N THR A 314 18.89 -2.18 32.91
CA THR A 314 19.54 -1.44 33.99
C THR A 314 20.30 -2.39 34.88
N LYS A 315 21.43 -1.92 35.41
CA LYS A 315 22.21 -2.65 36.40
C LYS A 315 21.89 -2.15 37.79
N PHE A 316 21.54 -3.07 38.68
CA PHE A 316 21.33 -2.83 40.09
C PHE A 316 22.06 -3.92 40.87
N ASP A 317 22.95 -3.50 41.77
CA ASP A 317 23.79 -4.40 42.57
C ASP A 317 24.47 -5.51 41.74
N GLY A 318 25.03 -5.12 40.58
CA GLY A 318 25.68 -6.03 39.63
C GLY A 318 24.73 -6.87 38.76
N LYS A 319 23.45 -7.03 39.12
CA LYS A 319 22.45 -7.76 38.34
C LYS A 319 21.84 -6.89 37.25
N THR A 320 21.53 -7.46 36.09
CA THR A 320 20.88 -6.74 34.98
C THR A 320 19.40 -7.08 34.93
N VAL A 321 18.54 -6.06 35.00
CA VAL A 321 17.09 -6.18 34.91
C VAL A 321 16.61 -5.60 33.58
N LYS A 322 15.61 -6.25 32.96
CA LYS A 322 15.03 -5.84 31.68
C LYS A 322 13.59 -5.37 31.88
N SER A 323 13.22 -4.26 31.25
CA SER A 323 11.83 -3.77 31.24
C SER A 323 10.93 -4.61 30.34
N LYS A 324 9.61 -4.41 30.45
CA LYS A 324 8.64 -4.78 29.42
C LYS A 324 9.04 -4.14 28.08
N THR A 325 8.68 -4.83 27.00
CA THR A 325 8.88 -4.31 25.64
C THR A 325 7.65 -3.53 25.21
N VAL A 326 7.85 -2.29 24.78
CA VAL A 326 6.80 -1.37 24.35
C VAL A 326 6.98 -1.06 22.85
N SER A 327 5.88 -0.89 22.12
CA SER A 327 5.94 -0.41 20.73
C SER A 327 5.91 1.10 20.70
N ILE A 328 6.98 1.72 20.19
CA ILE A 328 7.09 3.18 20.04
C ILE A 328 5.93 3.71 19.18
N GLU A 329 5.61 3.03 18.08
CA GLU A 329 4.52 3.44 17.19
C GLU A 329 3.18 3.49 17.92
N LYS A 330 2.83 2.43 18.67
CA LYS A 330 1.55 2.39 19.40
C LYS A 330 1.44 3.46 20.49
N GLU A 331 2.55 3.80 21.15
CA GLU A 331 2.54 4.87 22.15
C GLU A 331 2.37 6.25 21.51
N LEU A 332 3.05 6.49 20.38
CA LEU A 332 2.89 7.74 19.64
C LEU A 332 1.48 7.90 19.07
N ASP A 333 0.85 6.82 18.59
CA ASP A 333 -0.53 6.84 18.10
C ASP A 333 -1.55 7.18 19.20
N LYS A 334 -1.22 6.89 20.48
CA LYS A 334 -2.00 7.32 21.65
C LYS A 334 -1.70 8.77 22.09
N GLY A 335 -0.74 9.44 21.45
CA GLY A 335 -0.28 10.78 21.83
C GLY A 335 0.83 10.79 22.90
N ASN A 336 1.35 9.63 23.30
CA ASN A 336 2.39 9.52 24.32
C ASN A 336 3.77 9.78 23.70
N ASN A 337 4.24 11.02 23.81
CA ASN A 337 5.57 11.42 23.31
C ASN A 337 6.72 11.10 24.28
N THR A 338 6.40 10.75 25.52
CA THR A 338 7.33 10.24 26.52
C THR A 338 6.94 8.81 26.84
N ILE A 339 7.85 7.88 26.59
CA ILE A 339 7.61 6.45 26.72
C ILE A 339 8.44 5.94 27.91
N THR A 340 7.75 5.36 28.88
CA THR A 340 8.34 4.79 30.09
C THR A 340 8.04 3.29 30.13
N PRO A 341 8.98 2.43 29.71
CA PRO A 341 8.78 0.99 29.81
C PRO A 341 8.75 0.52 31.27
N ASP A 342 7.64 -0.11 31.69
CA ASP A 342 7.51 -0.68 33.04
C ASP A 342 8.41 -1.90 33.25
N TYR A 343 8.63 -2.29 34.50
CA TYR A 343 9.24 -3.58 34.83
C TYR A 343 8.22 -4.50 35.51
N ASP A 344 8.36 -5.81 35.31
CA ASP A 344 7.46 -6.79 35.93
C ASP A 344 7.71 -6.89 37.43
N GLY A 345 6.62 -6.90 38.21
CA GLY A 345 6.65 -7.07 39.67
C GLY A 345 7.15 -5.86 40.45
N LEU A 346 7.34 -4.70 39.81
CA LEU A 346 7.61 -3.45 40.50
C LEU A 346 6.33 -2.87 41.10
N VAL A 347 6.47 -2.30 42.30
CA VAL A 347 5.47 -1.39 42.87
C VAL A 347 5.32 -0.18 41.95
N ASP A 348 4.07 0.18 41.65
CA ASP A 348 3.79 1.43 40.94
C ASP A 348 3.95 2.63 41.87
N LYS A 349 3.87 3.83 41.30
CA LYS A 349 4.21 5.05 42.04
C LYS A 349 3.19 5.33 43.14
N GLU A 350 1.92 5.21 42.80
CA GLU A 350 0.80 5.48 43.69
C GLU A 350 0.79 4.49 44.86
N ALA A 351 0.96 3.19 44.61
CA ALA A 351 1.05 2.17 45.66
C ALA A 351 2.27 2.35 46.57
N ALA A 352 3.40 2.83 46.03
CA ALA A 352 4.57 3.13 46.84
C ALA A 352 4.35 4.38 47.72
N GLU A 353 3.67 5.41 47.19
CA GLU A 353 3.33 6.61 47.96
C GLU A 353 2.35 6.29 49.09
N GLU A 354 1.35 5.45 48.83
CA GLU A 354 0.38 4.98 49.83
C GLU A 354 1.07 4.16 50.93
N LEU A 355 1.80 3.09 50.56
CA LEU A 355 2.51 2.24 51.52
C LEU A 355 3.49 3.03 52.42
N LEU A 356 4.25 3.97 51.85
CA LEU A 356 5.16 4.80 52.64
C LEU A 356 4.39 5.79 53.52
N ALA A 357 3.27 6.36 53.05
CA ALA A 357 2.47 7.27 53.85
C ALA A 357 1.81 6.55 55.04
N ASP A 358 1.29 5.34 54.81
CA ASP A 358 0.66 4.50 55.83
C ASP A 358 1.68 4.12 56.90
N ALA A 359 2.87 3.65 56.51
CA ALA A 359 3.93 3.31 57.46
C ALA A 359 4.35 4.51 58.36
N PHE A 360 4.57 5.69 57.77
CA PHE A 360 4.97 6.88 58.55
C PHE A 360 3.84 7.42 59.44
N SER A 361 2.61 7.43 58.93
CA SER A 361 1.46 7.95 59.68
C SER A 361 0.99 6.98 60.76
N GLY A 362 0.98 5.68 60.47
CA GLY A 362 0.66 4.61 61.42
C GLY A 362 1.60 4.62 62.61
N LEU A 363 2.91 4.74 62.38
CA LEU A 363 3.89 4.86 63.47
C LEU A 363 3.80 6.17 64.27
N LYS A 364 3.32 7.26 63.66
CA LYS A 364 3.23 8.57 64.33
C LYS A 364 1.91 8.77 65.10
N TYR A 365 0.80 8.26 64.57
CA TYR A 365 -0.56 8.57 65.02
C TYR A 365 -1.36 7.34 65.45
N GLY A 366 -0.90 6.13 65.13
CA GLY A 366 -1.59 4.90 65.49
C GLY A 366 -1.74 4.76 67.00
N GLU A 367 -2.91 4.29 67.44
CA GLU A 367 -3.15 3.94 68.85
C GLU A 367 -2.30 2.72 69.27
N ASP A 368 -1.87 1.91 68.29
CA ASP A 368 -1.02 0.74 68.47
C ASP A 368 0.02 0.68 67.33
N SER A 369 1.32 0.70 67.68
CA SER A 369 2.41 0.63 66.69
C SER A 369 2.41 -0.69 65.91
N SER A 370 1.77 -1.74 66.44
CA SER A 370 1.60 -3.06 65.82
C SER A 370 0.59 -3.12 64.66
N VAL A 371 0.06 -1.98 64.21
CA VAL A 371 -0.70 -1.91 62.95
C VAL A 371 0.20 -1.48 61.80
N ALA A 372 1.27 -0.73 62.09
CA ALA A 372 2.20 -0.25 61.07
C ALA A 372 3.31 -1.25 60.74
N ASP A 373 3.52 -2.29 61.57
CA ASP A 373 4.53 -3.32 61.32
C ASP A 373 4.14 -4.23 60.14
N ASP A 374 2.84 -4.40 59.87
CA ASP A 374 2.35 -5.14 58.70
C ASP A 374 2.87 -4.58 57.36
N ASP A 375 3.18 -3.28 57.31
CA ASP A 375 3.77 -2.61 56.14
C ASP A 375 5.25 -2.94 55.94
N PHE A 376 5.92 -3.57 56.92
CA PHE A 376 7.35 -3.90 56.88
C PHE A 376 7.59 -5.40 56.67
N ILE A 377 8.66 -5.73 55.95
CA ILE A 377 9.17 -7.11 55.89
C ILE A 377 9.66 -7.51 57.29
N ASP A 378 9.25 -8.66 57.79
CA ASP A 378 9.54 -9.15 59.16
C ASP A 378 8.92 -8.33 60.30
N GLY A 379 7.97 -7.42 60.01
CA GLY A 379 7.21 -6.69 61.02
C GLY A 379 8.09 -5.90 61.99
N GLU A 380 7.84 -6.04 63.29
CA GLU A 380 8.61 -5.38 64.35
C GLU A 380 10.10 -5.75 64.38
N ASN A 381 10.50 -6.84 63.72
CA ASN A 381 11.92 -7.22 63.61
C ASN A 381 12.65 -6.46 62.49
N ASN A 382 11.95 -5.64 61.69
CA ASN A 382 12.55 -4.88 60.62
C ASN A 382 13.42 -3.73 61.17
N ASP A 383 14.65 -3.59 60.67
CA ASP A 383 15.55 -2.51 61.08
C ASP A 383 14.97 -1.12 60.77
N GLY A 384 14.30 -0.97 59.63
CA GLY A 384 13.69 0.29 59.20
C GLY A 384 12.46 0.68 60.05
N TYR A 385 11.65 -0.32 60.46
CA TYR A 385 10.57 -0.10 61.42
C TYR A 385 11.14 0.44 62.75
N ASN A 386 12.13 -0.26 63.31
CA ASN A 386 12.75 0.12 64.57
C ASN A 386 13.45 1.49 64.51
N GLU A 387 14.05 1.83 63.36
CA GLU A 387 14.66 3.15 63.12
C GLU A 387 13.61 4.27 63.16
N LEU A 388 12.45 4.09 62.53
CA LEU A 388 11.36 5.07 62.58
C LEU A 388 10.73 5.17 63.98
N VAL A 389 10.50 4.04 64.66
CA VAL A 389 10.00 4.02 66.05
C VAL A 389 10.93 4.79 66.97
N ALA A 390 12.25 4.50 66.91
CA ALA A 390 13.24 5.21 67.70
C ALA A 390 13.27 6.72 67.38
N PHE A 391 13.17 7.09 66.10
CA PHE A 391 13.11 8.47 65.66
C PHE A 391 11.90 9.20 66.24
N PHE A 392 10.68 8.67 66.08
CA PHE A 392 9.47 9.32 66.60
C PHE A 392 9.45 9.40 68.13
N ASN A 393 9.92 8.36 68.83
CA ASN A 393 10.08 8.38 70.28
C ASN A 393 11.09 9.44 70.76
N SER A 394 12.18 9.66 70.00
CA SER A 394 13.21 10.63 70.36
C SER A 394 12.75 12.09 70.22
N ILE A 395 11.81 12.36 69.30
CA ILE A 395 11.29 13.71 69.07
C ILE A 395 10.11 14.02 70.00
N GLY A 396 9.30 13.01 70.33
CA GLY A 396 8.12 13.14 71.19
C GLY A 396 7.08 14.13 70.63
N ASP A 397 6.45 14.87 71.53
CA ASP A 397 5.32 15.77 71.22
C ASP A 397 5.70 17.00 70.38
N ASN A 398 7.01 17.25 70.19
CA ASN A 398 7.49 18.35 69.35
C ASN A 398 7.15 18.13 67.86
N LEU A 399 6.94 16.89 67.42
CA LEU A 399 6.52 16.59 66.05
C LEU A 399 5.00 16.62 65.93
N GLN A 400 4.50 17.63 65.24
CA GLN A 400 3.07 17.84 65.01
C GLN A 400 2.56 17.08 63.78
N ASP A 401 3.31 17.12 62.68
CA ASP A 401 2.92 16.49 61.41
C ASP A 401 4.07 15.79 60.69
N VAL A 402 3.74 14.66 60.07
CA VAL A 402 4.65 13.92 59.17
C VAL A 402 3.90 13.48 57.93
N LYS A 403 4.48 13.77 56.76
CA LYS A 403 3.84 13.46 55.47
C LYS A 403 4.84 13.04 54.42
N VAL A 404 4.63 11.87 53.83
CA VAL A 404 5.27 11.51 52.56
C VAL A 404 4.71 12.40 51.46
N VAL A 405 5.58 13.22 50.87
CA VAL A 405 5.20 14.27 49.90
C VAL A 405 5.07 13.70 48.50
N LYS A 406 6.04 12.86 48.11
CA LYS A 406 6.12 12.23 46.79
C LYS A 406 7.17 11.14 46.77
N VAL A 407 6.95 10.16 45.91
CA VAL A 407 8.01 9.28 45.40
C VAL A 407 8.75 10.01 44.27
N ASN A 408 10.05 10.21 44.46
CA ASN A 408 10.94 10.86 43.51
C ASN A 408 11.36 9.92 42.38
N SER A 409 11.64 8.66 42.69
CA SER A 409 12.01 7.65 41.70
C SER A 409 11.75 6.23 42.20
N ILE A 410 11.47 5.32 41.27
CA ILE A 410 11.36 3.87 41.48
C ILE A 410 12.30 3.18 40.49
N ALA A 411 13.11 2.28 41.01
CA ALA A 411 14.10 1.54 40.26
C ALA A 411 14.02 0.05 40.65
N PRO A 412 14.05 -0.92 39.71
CA PRO A 412 14.07 -2.33 40.09
C PRO A 412 15.39 -2.71 40.76
N LEU A 413 15.40 -3.54 41.80
CA LEU A 413 16.62 -4.13 42.36
C LEU A 413 16.80 -5.55 41.86
N GLU A 414 15.74 -6.34 42.00
CA GLU A 414 15.60 -7.69 41.49
C GLU A 414 14.12 -7.99 41.26
N LYS A 415 13.78 -9.23 40.90
CA LYS A 415 12.37 -9.61 40.72
C LYS A 415 11.61 -9.29 42.00
N ASN A 416 10.48 -8.60 41.87
CA ASN A 416 9.61 -8.18 42.98
C ASN A 416 10.23 -7.18 43.98
N LYS A 417 11.39 -6.58 43.68
CA LYS A 417 12.03 -5.62 44.59
C LYS A 417 12.33 -4.31 43.88
N ALA A 418 12.06 -3.22 44.58
CA ALA A 418 12.23 -1.86 44.11
C ALA A 418 13.12 -1.08 45.07
N ARG A 419 14.05 -0.30 44.52
CA ARG A 419 14.70 0.81 45.20
C ARG A 419 13.91 2.08 44.97
N ILE A 420 13.63 2.80 46.04
CA ILE A 420 12.83 4.01 46.02
C ILE A 420 13.61 5.18 46.62
N SER A 421 13.43 6.36 46.01
CA SER A 421 13.74 7.65 46.65
C SER A 421 12.44 8.41 46.81
N TYR A 422 12.21 8.97 48.00
CA TYR A 422 10.98 9.68 48.33
C TYR A 422 11.27 10.85 49.27
N SER A 423 10.40 11.84 49.29
CA SER A 423 10.55 13.02 50.14
C SER A 423 9.52 13.00 51.25
N VAL A 424 9.96 13.22 52.49
CA VAL A 424 9.11 13.30 53.69
C VAL A 424 9.21 14.71 54.25
N LYS A 425 8.06 15.26 54.63
CA LYS A 425 7.94 16.57 55.29
C LYS A 425 7.58 16.37 56.75
N TYR A 426 8.29 17.08 57.61
CA TYR A 426 8.06 17.12 59.06
C TYR A 426 7.66 18.53 59.47
N ARG A 427 6.67 18.64 60.34
CA ARG A 427 6.23 19.89 60.96
C ARG A 427 6.42 19.76 62.47
N PHE A 428 7.31 20.58 63.01
CA PHE A 428 7.58 20.66 64.43
C PHE A 428 6.90 21.90 65.01
N ASN A 429 6.32 21.74 66.20
CA ASN A 429 5.78 22.83 66.97
C ASN A 429 6.78 23.19 68.08
N ASN A 430 7.25 24.43 68.08
CA ASN A 430 8.03 25.02 69.17
C ASN A 430 7.15 26.02 69.93
N GLU A 431 7.61 26.51 71.08
CA GLU A 431 6.83 27.41 71.95
C GLU A 431 6.25 28.63 71.22
N ASP A 432 7.04 29.29 70.36
CA ASP A 432 6.65 30.51 69.64
C ASP A 432 6.74 30.40 68.10
N SER A 433 6.95 29.19 67.57
CA SER A 433 7.13 29.02 66.11
C SER A 433 6.85 27.61 65.63
N VAL A 434 6.49 27.51 64.35
CA VAL A 434 6.34 26.26 63.62
C VAL A 434 7.53 26.08 62.68
N LYS A 435 8.25 24.98 62.83
CA LYS A 435 9.38 24.63 61.98
C LYS A 435 8.98 23.53 60.99
N ILE A 436 9.15 23.77 59.70
CA ILE A 436 8.85 22.81 58.63
C ILE A 436 10.14 22.42 57.92
N GLN A 437 10.43 21.13 57.88
CA GLN A 437 11.60 20.56 57.22
C GLN A 437 11.17 19.49 56.22
N GLN A 438 11.91 19.37 55.12
CA GLN A 438 11.75 18.24 54.20
C GLN A 438 13.07 17.50 54.06
N PHE A 439 13.03 16.18 54.07
CA PHE A 439 14.17 15.33 53.80
C PHE A 439 13.86 14.36 52.66
N THR A 440 14.87 14.09 51.83
CA THR A 440 14.81 13.02 50.84
C THR A 440 15.46 11.76 51.40
N TYR A 441 14.65 10.70 51.51
CA TYR A 441 15.08 9.35 51.83
C TYR A 441 15.53 8.66 50.54
N ASN A 442 16.79 8.25 50.50
CA ASN A 442 17.40 7.56 49.37
C ASN A 442 17.65 6.09 49.70
N ASN A 443 17.64 5.25 48.66
CA ASN A 443 17.90 3.81 48.78
C ASN A 443 16.92 3.06 49.69
N ALA A 444 15.67 3.50 49.75
CA ALA A 444 14.62 2.70 50.37
C ALA A 444 14.37 1.45 49.54
N GLU A 445 13.94 0.36 50.16
CA GLU A 445 13.68 -0.90 49.48
C GLU A 445 12.26 -1.38 49.78
N ILE A 446 11.49 -1.63 48.72
CA ILE A 446 10.15 -2.21 48.79
C ILE A 446 10.18 -3.55 48.08
N GLU A 447 9.63 -4.58 48.71
CA GLU A 447 9.59 -5.95 48.22
C GLU A 447 8.15 -6.45 48.16
N LYS A 448 7.81 -7.20 47.10
CA LYS A 448 6.52 -7.89 47.02
C LYS A 448 6.62 -9.25 47.69
N GLU A 449 5.93 -9.40 48.81
CA GLU A 449 5.85 -10.63 49.61
C GLU A 449 4.37 -11.01 49.79
N ASP A 450 4.04 -12.29 49.62
CA ASP A 450 2.66 -12.83 49.78
C ASP A 450 1.53 -12.09 49.05
N GLY A 451 1.87 -11.37 47.96
CA GLY A 451 0.91 -10.66 47.13
C GLY A 451 0.76 -9.17 47.45
N SER A 452 1.26 -8.70 48.60
CA SER A 452 1.33 -7.29 48.97
C SER A 452 2.74 -6.73 48.81
N TYR A 453 2.87 -5.41 48.74
CA TYR A 453 4.17 -4.73 48.79
C TYR A 453 4.45 -4.34 50.23
N LYS A 454 5.69 -4.54 50.68
CA LYS A 454 6.17 -4.23 52.03
C LYS A 454 7.51 -3.52 52.00
N ILE A 455 7.75 -2.68 52.99
CA ILE A 455 8.98 -1.93 53.20
C ILE A 455 10.03 -2.87 53.80
N LYS A 456 11.07 -3.15 53.03
CA LYS A 456 12.25 -3.85 53.52
C LYS A 456 13.23 -2.91 54.22
N ALA A 457 13.37 -1.70 53.70
CA ALA A 457 14.20 -0.65 54.28
C ALA A 457 13.63 0.74 53.97
N ILE A 458 13.62 1.62 54.96
CA ILE A 458 13.11 3.00 54.81
C ILE A 458 14.05 3.92 54.01
N GLY A 459 15.30 3.50 53.79
CA GLY A 459 16.34 4.30 53.15
C GLY A 459 17.06 5.23 54.14
N LYS A 460 17.92 6.11 53.63
CA LYS A 460 18.73 7.05 54.42
C LYS A 460 18.56 8.48 53.92
N THR A 461 18.52 9.42 54.85
CA THR A 461 18.50 10.87 54.60
C THR A 461 19.91 11.46 54.69
N GLY A 462 20.07 12.69 54.20
CA GLY A 462 21.22 13.53 54.54
C GLY A 462 21.17 14.05 55.97
N THR A 463 22.24 14.69 56.43
CA THR A 463 22.32 15.31 57.76
C THR A 463 21.61 16.67 57.85
N GLU A 464 21.28 17.26 56.71
CA GLU A 464 20.57 18.54 56.61
C GLU A 464 19.28 18.37 55.80
N PRO A 465 18.23 19.16 56.10
CA PRO A 465 17.00 19.11 55.33
C PRO A 465 17.22 19.61 53.90
N ASP A 466 16.50 19.04 52.94
CA ASP A 466 16.45 19.51 51.55
C ASP A 466 16.06 21.00 51.50
N TRP A 467 15.16 21.40 52.39
CA TRP A 467 14.81 22.78 52.68
C TRP A 467 14.13 22.89 54.06
N GLU A 468 14.20 24.09 54.63
CA GLU A 468 13.62 24.42 55.93
C GLU A 468 12.86 25.76 55.86
N ARG A 469 11.75 25.87 56.60
CA ARG A 469 11.03 27.13 56.85
C ARG A 469 10.60 27.22 58.30
N THR A 470 10.77 28.38 58.89
CA THR A 470 10.21 28.74 60.20
C THR A 470 9.06 29.71 59.97
N LEU A 471 7.91 29.43 60.57
CA LEU A 471 6.77 30.31 60.63
C LEU A 471 6.68 30.79 62.07
N GLU A 472 6.90 32.08 62.29
CA GLU A 472 6.66 32.74 63.58
C GLU A 472 5.15 32.97 63.70
N ASP A 473 4.62 32.80 64.92
CA ASP A 473 3.20 33.01 65.21
C ASP A 473 2.74 34.47 65.09
#